data_AF-A0A971BTB4-F1
#
_entry.id   AF-A0A971BTB4-F1
#
_cell.length_a   1.000
_cell.length_b   1.000
_cell.length_c   1.000
_cell.angle_alpha   90.00
_cell.angle_beta   90.00
_cell.angle_gamma   90.00
#
_symmetry.space_group_name_H-M   'P 1'
#
loop_
_entity.id
_entity.type
_entity.pdbx_description
1 polymer ?
#
loop_
_entity_poly.entity_id
_entity_poly.type
_entity_poly.pdbx_seq_one_letter_code
_entity_poly.pdbx_strand_id
1 'polypeptide(L)'
;MKEIINDTKDKCILCKKCVGVCRKTVGREAISYVEDEKGNGSIVFDFDKCIVCGSCAYICADDAIIIEDIGDSRLMITPSGRKEFKLKKCAKCGFNWAPEQQIKFMSEQANLPLSAFELCPDCR
;
A
#
# COMPACT_ATOMS: atom_id res chain seq x y z
N MET A 1 9.42 -1.81 22.49
CA MET A 1 8.98 -1.54 21.10
C MET A 1 7.47 -1.39 21.16
N LYS A 2 6.96 -0.22 20.80
CA LYS A 2 5.57 0.18 21.03
C LYS A 2 4.64 -0.74 20.25
N GLU A 3 3.59 -1.21 20.91
CA GLU A 3 2.47 -1.95 20.32
C GLU A 3 1.82 -1.08 19.24
N ILE A 4 2.11 -1.36 17.97
CA ILE A 4 1.36 -0.77 16.86
C ILE A 4 0.13 -1.64 16.65
N ILE A 5 -0.83 -1.51 17.55
CA ILE A 5 -2.20 -2.00 17.36
C ILE A 5 -3.10 -0.76 17.38
N ASN A 6 -3.01 0.04 16.32
CA ASN A 6 -4.10 0.95 16.01
C ASN A 6 -5.10 0.13 15.19
N ASP A 7 -6.17 -0.33 15.83
CA ASP A 7 -7.36 -0.74 15.10
C ASP A 7 -7.88 0.50 14.35
N THR A 8 -7.68 0.54 13.03
CA THR A 8 -8.10 1.68 12.21
C THR A 8 -9.53 1.57 11.72
N LYS A 9 -10.24 0.49 12.08
CA LYS A 9 -11.59 0.22 11.61
C LYS A 9 -12.55 1.35 11.97
N ASP A 10 -12.49 1.84 13.20
CA ASP A 10 -13.39 2.89 13.71
C ASP A 10 -13.11 4.29 13.15
N LYS A 11 -11.97 4.47 12.46
CA LYS A 11 -11.60 5.73 11.80
C LYS A 11 -12.20 5.84 10.40
N CYS A 12 -12.64 4.74 9.79
CA CYS A 12 -13.11 4.75 8.41
C CYS A 12 -14.53 5.27 8.30
N ILE A 13 -14.70 6.47 7.73
CA ILE A 13 -16.03 7.06 7.47
C ILE A 13 -16.65 6.65 6.12
N LEU A 14 -16.11 5.63 5.45
CA LEU A 14 -16.59 5.12 4.15
C LEU A 14 -16.71 6.18 3.04
N CYS A 15 -15.81 7.18 3.00
CA CYS A 15 -15.84 8.25 1.99
C CYS A 15 -15.41 7.80 0.57
N LYS A 16 -14.91 6.57 0.42
CA LYS A 16 -14.52 5.91 -0.86
C LYS A 16 -13.40 6.61 -1.66
N LYS A 17 -12.72 7.62 -1.10
CA LYS A 17 -11.57 8.27 -1.75
C LYS A 17 -10.42 7.30 -2.04
N CYS A 18 -10.14 6.36 -1.13
CA CYS A 18 -9.13 5.32 -1.31
C CYS A 18 -9.42 4.41 -2.51
N VAL A 19 -10.69 4.01 -2.70
CA VAL A 19 -11.17 3.26 -3.87
C VAL A 19 -10.91 4.06 -5.14
N GLY A 20 -11.28 5.34 -5.13
CA GLY A 20 -11.09 6.25 -6.25
C GLY A 20 -9.63 6.43 -6.66
N VAL A 21 -8.73 6.72 -5.73
CA VAL A 21 -7.31 6.98 -6.04
C VAL A 21 -6.60 5.70 -6.51
N CYS A 22 -6.91 4.55 -5.90
CA CYS A 22 -6.34 3.27 -6.32
C CYS A 22 -6.67 2.98 -7.78
N ARG A 23 -7.94 3.14 -8.17
CA ARG A 23 -8.39 2.88 -9.53
C ARG A 23 -7.95 3.93 -10.54
N LYS A 24 -8.21 5.21 -10.26
CA LYS A 24 -8.10 6.29 -11.26
C LYS A 24 -6.69 6.85 -11.39
N THR A 25 -5.95 6.90 -10.29
CA THR A 25 -4.61 7.53 -10.27
C THR A 25 -3.53 6.47 -10.38
N VAL A 26 -3.65 5.37 -9.63
CA VAL A 26 -2.65 4.30 -9.62
C VAL A 26 -2.90 3.27 -10.73
N GLY A 27 -4.14 3.15 -11.22
CA GLY A 27 -4.49 2.14 -12.23
C GLY A 27 -4.61 0.72 -11.65
N ARG A 28 -4.95 0.60 -10.37
CA ARG A 28 -5.12 -0.70 -9.68
C ARG A 28 -6.54 -0.83 -9.12
N GLU A 29 -7.03 -2.05 -9.04
CA GLU A 29 -8.35 -2.36 -8.46
C GLU A 29 -8.17 -3.18 -7.18
N ALA A 30 -7.30 -2.69 -6.29
CA ALA A 30 -6.94 -3.37 -5.04
C ALA A 30 -7.83 -2.98 -3.85
N ILE A 31 -8.75 -2.03 -4.03
CA ILE A 31 -9.61 -1.52 -2.96
C ILE A 31 -11.04 -1.43 -3.49
N SER A 32 -11.99 -2.00 -2.75
CA SER A 32 -13.41 -2.04 -3.12
C SER A 32 -14.28 -1.53 -1.98
N TYR A 33 -15.41 -0.91 -2.31
CA TYR A 33 -16.54 -0.75 -1.39
C TYR A 33 -17.48 -1.93 -1.59
N VAL A 34 -17.84 -2.60 -0.50
CA VAL A 34 -18.81 -3.69 -0.47
C VAL A 34 -19.92 -3.34 0.52
N GLU A 35 -21.09 -3.92 0.32
CA GLU A 35 -22.25 -3.75 1.20
C GLU A 35 -22.83 -5.12 1.47
N ASP A 36 -23.14 -5.42 2.73
CA ASP A 36 -23.80 -6.66 3.12
C ASP A 36 -25.31 -6.62 2.82
N GLU A 37 -26.00 -7.74 3.03
CA GLU A 37 -27.45 -7.85 2.81
C GLU A 37 -28.29 -6.90 3.71
N LYS A 38 -27.69 -6.35 4.77
CA LYS A 38 -28.32 -5.43 5.72
C LYS A 38 -28.01 -3.96 5.40
N GLY A 39 -27.29 -3.68 4.31
CA GLY A 39 -26.90 -2.32 3.94
C GLY A 39 -25.67 -1.79 4.67
N ASN A 40 -24.91 -2.63 5.39
CA ASN A 40 -23.70 -2.18 6.07
C ASN A 40 -22.53 -2.15 5.08
N GLY A 41 -22.03 -0.93 4.82
CA GLY A 41 -20.89 -0.71 3.95
C GLY A 41 -19.54 -1.07 4.60
N SER A 42 -18.59 -1.50 3.80
CA SER A 42 -17.20 -1.75 4.21
C SER A 42 -16.23 -1.46 3.07
N ILE A 43 -15.00 -1.05 3.42
CA ILE A 43 -13.89 -0.95 2.46
C ILE A 43 -13.03 -2.20 2.60
N VAL A 44 -12.82 -2.92 1.50
CA VAL A 44 -12.04 -4.16 1.45
C VAL A 44 -10.78 -3.95 0.63
N PHE A 45 -9.64 -4.36 1.18
CA PHE A 45 -8.34 -4.36 0.51
C PHE A 45 -7.98 -5.76 0.03
N ASP A 46 -7.74 -5.88 -1.27
CA ASP A 46 -7.09 -7.04 -1.88
C ASP A 46 -5.58 -6.81 -1.85
N PHE A 47 -4.93 -7.40 -0.86
CA PHE A 47 -3.49 -7.24 -0.65
C PHE A 47 -2.62 -8.00 -1.66
N ASP A 48 -3.20 -8.83 -2.53
CA ASP A 48 -2.47 -9.50 -3.61
C ASP A 48 -2.45 -8.64 -4.87
N LYS A 49 -3.49 -7.83 -5.08
CA LYS A 49 -3.51 -6.78 -6.12
C LYS A 49 -2.82 -5.49 -5.71
N CYS A 50 -2.71 -5.22 -4.40
CA CYS A 50 -2.08 -4.03 -3.86
C CYS A 50 -0.59 -3.98 -4.24
N ILE A 51 -0.11 -2.81 -4.67
CA ILE A 51 1.31 -2.56 -4.92
C ILE A 51 1.96 -1.71 -3.82
N VAL A 52 1.20 -1.39 -2.77
CA VAL A 52 1.68 -0.70 -1.56
C VAL A 52 2.32 0.68 -1.88
N CYS A 53 1.76 1.39 -2.85
CA CYS A 53 2.23 2.71 -3.29
C CYS A 53 1.94 3.85 -2.31
N GLY A 54 1.03 3.63 -1.34
CA GLY A 54 0.70 4.60 -0.30
C GLY A 54 -0.28 5.71 -0.66
N SER A 55 -0.75 5.81 -1.91
CA SER A 55 -1.71 6.85 -2.31
C SER A 55 -3.02 6.83 -1.51
N CYS A 56 -3.46 5.64 -1.07
CA CYS A 56 -4.65 5.50 -0.24
C CYS A 56 -4.46 6.01 1.19
N ALA A 57 -3.28 5.82 1.78
CA ALA A 57 -2.92 6.39 3.08
C ALA A 57 -2.83 7.91 2.98
N TYR A 58 -2.14 8.42 1.95
CA TYR A 58 -1.97 9.85 1.72
C TYR A 58 -3.30 10.62 1.59
N ILE A 59 -4.29 10.06 0.91
CA ILE A 59 -5.59 10.75 0.70
C ILE A 59 -6.58 10.58 1.86
N CYS A 60 -6.27 9.71 2.84
CA CYS A 60 -7.16 9.42 3.95
C CYS A 60 -7.01 10.50 5.03
N ALA A 61 -7.96 11.43 5.09
CA ALA A 61 -7.96 12.50 6.07
C ALA A 61 -8.22 12.03 7.51
N ASP A 62 -8.77 10.81 7.67
CA ASP A 62 -9.19 10.24 8.95
C ASP A 62 -8.13 9.27 9.54
N ASP A 63 -6.97 9.11 8.89
CA ASP A 63 -5.92 8.16 9.29
C ASP A 63 -6.42 6.72 9.46
N ALA A 64 -7.41 6.32 8.65
CA ALA A 64 -7.95 4.96 8.65
C ALA A 64 -7.03 3.94 7.94
N ILE A 65 -5.98 4.41 7.27
CA ILE A 65 -5.00 3.60 6.55
C ILE A 65 -3.61 4.07 6.98
N ILE A 66 -2.82 3.18 7.55
CA ILE A 66 -1.47 3.46 8.06
C ILE A 66 -0.46 2.65 7.26
N ILE A 67 0.66 3.27 6.91
CA ILE A 67 1.79 2.63 6.23
C ILE A 67 3.07 3.05 6.93
N GLU A 68 3.84 2.07 7.40
CA GLU A 68 5.10 2.29 8.09
C GLU A 68 6.17 1.30 7.63
N ASP A 69 7.40 1.79 7.49
CA ASP A 69 8.56 0.93 7.22
C ASP A 69 9.20 0.48 8.53
N ILE A 70 9.26 -0.84 8.72
CA ILE A 70 9.79 -1.49 9.92
C ILE A 70 10.90 -2.45 9.47
N GLY A 71 12.14 -2.01 9.64
CA GLY A 71 13.32 -2.79 9.26
C GLY A 71 13.41 -3.01 7.75
N ASP A 72 13.08 -4.22 7.31
CA ASP A 72 13.13 -4.63 5.89
C ASP A 72 11.76 -4.91 5.27
N SER A 73 10.71 -4.49 5.97
CA SER A 73 9.33 -4.68 5.57
C SER A 73 8.52 -3.40 5.73
N ARG A 74 7.46 -3.26 4.94
CA ARG A 74 6.45 -2.21 5.05
C ARG A 74 5.19 -2.81 5.63
N LEU A 75 4.79 -2.35 6.81
CA LEU A 75 3.52 -2.71 7.42
C LEU A 75 2.42 -1.79 6.89
N MET A 76 1.35 -2.38 6.39
CA MET A 76 0.13 -1.67 6.01
C MET A 76 -1.01 -2.12 6.92
N ILE A 77 -1.67 -1.16 7.59
CA ILE A 77 -2.87 -1.38 8.40
C ILE A 77 -4.03 -0.65 7.72
N THR A 78 -5.16 -1.34 7.58
CA THR A 78 -6.36 -0.87 6.89
C THR A 78 -7.60 -1.25 7.68
N PRO A 79 -8.78 -0.67 7.38
CA PRO A 79 -10.02 -1.04 8.05
C PRO A 79 -10.42 -2.52 7.84
N SER A 80 -9.91 -3.17 6.78
CA SER A 80 -10.18 -4.58 6.48
C SER A 80 -9.05 -5.54 6.87
N GLY A 81 -8.00 -5.07 7.55
CA GLY A 81 -6.90 -5.92 8.01
C GLY A 81 -5.52 -5.31 7.83
N ARG A 82 -4.50 -6.13 8.10
CA ARG A 82 -3.09 -5.74 8.04
C ARG A 82 -2.26 -6.74 7.23
N LYS A 83 -1.22 -6.26 6.55
CA LYS A 83 -0.23 -7.12 5.87
C LYS A 83 1.14 -6.45 5.87
N GLU A 84 2.17 -7.26 5.96
CA GLU A 84 3.57 -6.86 5.81
C GLU A 84 4.07 -7.19 4.42
N PHE A 85 4.87 -6.30 3.84
CA PHE A 85 5.40 -6.42 2.49
C PHE A 85 6.91 -6.26 2.49
N LYS A 86 7.62 -7.19 1.84
CA LYS A 86 9.08 -7.13 1.76
C LYS A 86 9.54 -5.91 0.96
N LEU A 87 10.52 -5.19 1.50
CA LEU A 87 11.20 -4.10 0.82
C LEU A 87 12.44 -4.62 0.09
N LYS A 88 12.66 -4.14 -1.15
CA LYS A 88 13.91 -4.38 -1.87
C LYS A 88 15.03 -3.54 -1.27
N LYS A 89 16.18 -4.18 -1.08
CA LYS A 89 17.42 -3.55 -0.64
C LYS A 89 18.16 -2.93 -1.83
N CYS A 90 18.65 -1.70 -1.68
CA CYS A 90 19.50 -1.04 -2.66
C CYS A 90 20.86 -1.74 -2.75
N ALA A 91 21.31 -2.07 -3.97
CA ALA A 91 22.60 -2.74 -4.19
C ALA A 91 23.82 -1.88 -3.82
N LYS A 92 23.67 -0.54 -3.77
CA LYS A 92 24.76 0.40 -3.45
C LYS A 92 24.84 0.75 -1.96
N CYS A 93 23.78 1.31 -1.39
CA CYS A 93 23.78 1.81 0.00
C CYS A 93 23.17 0.83 1.00
N GLY A 94 22.51 -0.23 0.54
CA GLY A 94 21.85 -1.19 1.42
C GLY A 94 20.52 -0.72 2.04
N PHE A 95 19.99 0.44 1.64
CA PHE A 95 18.71 0.94 2.13
C PHE A 95 17.52 0.15 1.55
N ASN A 96 16.53 -0.16 2.40
CA ASN A 96 15.27 -0.82 2.00
C ASN A 96 14.29 0.24 1.49
N TRP A 97 14.03 0.28 0.18
CA TRP A 97 13.51 1.52 -0.43
C TRP A 97 12.13 1.40 -1.06
N ALA A 98 11.72 0.22 -1.53
CA ALA A 98 10.40 0.03 -2.11
C ALA A 98 9.90 -1.42 -1.96
N PRO A 99 8.58 -1.63 -1.78
CA PRO A 99 7.96 -2.94 -1.83
C PRO A 99 8.27 -3.66 -3.15
N GLU A 100 8.57 -4.96 -3.08
CA GLU A 100 8.91 -5.74 -4.29
C GLU A 100 7.79 -5.73 -5.33
N GLN A 101 6.53 -5.74 -4.90
CA GLN A 101 5.36 -5.64 -5.78
C GLN A 101 5.28 -4.28 -6.49
N GLN A 102 5.68 -3.19 -5.82
CA GLN A 102 5.75 -1.87 -6.44
C GLN A 102 6.80 -1.85 -7.56
N ILE A 103 7.96 -2.46 -7.31
CA ILE A 103 9.05 -2.53 -8.30
C ILE A 103 8.64 -3.38 -9.51
N LYS A 104 7.99 -4.52 -9.30
CA LYS A 104 7.44 -5.35 -10.39
C LYS A 104 6.47 -4.54 -11.25
N PHE A 105 5.55 -3.83 -10.62
CA PHE A 105 4.61 -2.96 -11.33
C PHE A 105 5.33 -1.86 -12.12
N MET A 106 6.30 -1.15 -11.53
CA MET A 106 7.07 -0.11 -12.22
C MET A 106 7.88 -0.66 -13.40
N SER A 107 8.46 -1.86 -13.25
CA SER A 107 9.20 -2.56 -14.30
C SER A 107 8.31 -2.91 -15.49
N GLU A 108 7.12 -3.44 -15.23
CA GLU A 108 6.11 -3.73 -16.26
C GLU A 108 5.63 -2.46 -16.96
N GLN A 109 5.29 -1.40 -16.22
CA GLN A 109 4.80 -0.15 -16.79
C GLN A 109 5.86 0.58 -17.63
N ALA A 110 7.12 0.54 -17.21
CA ALA A 110 8.21 1.17 -17.94
C ALA A 110 8.76 0.29 -19.08
N ASN A 111 8.32 -0.97 -19.18
CA ASN A 111 8.90 -1.99 -20.06
C ASN A 111 10.43 -2.10 -19.88
N LEU A 112 10.88 -2.13 -18.63
CA LEU A 112 12.29 -2.22 -18.25
C LEU A 112 12.53 -3.50 -17.46
N PRO A 113 13.72 -4.13 -17.57
CA PRO A 113 14.06 -5.27 -16.73
C PRO A 113 14.12 -4.88 -15.25
N LEU A 114 13.84 -5.83 -14.35
CA LEU A 114 13.92 -5.61 -12.89
C LEU A 114 15.31 -5.12 -12.44
N SER A 115 16.36 -5.44 -13.20
CA SER A 115 17.72 -4.95 -12.95
C SER A 115 17.85 -3.43 -13.06
N ALA A 116 16.95 -2.75 -13.77
CA ALA A 116 16.87 -1.29 -13.79
C ALA A 116 16.44 -0.69 -12.44
N PHE A 117 16.01 -1.54 -11.50
CA PHE A 117 15.53 -1.15 -10.17
C PHE A 117 16.41 -1.66 -9.03
N GLU A 118 17.68 -2.00 -9.28
CA GLU A 118 18.63 -2.40 -8.22
C GLU A 118 19.06 -1.25 -7.30
N LEU A 119 18.95 0.01 -7.76
CA LEU A 119 19.32 1.20 -7.00
C LEU A 119 18.07 1.96 -6.52
N CYS A 120 18.12 2.47 -5.29
CA CYS A 120 17.12 3.41 -4.78
C CYS A 120 17.21 4.76 -5.51
N PRO A 121 16.16 5.61 -5.47
CA PRO A 121 16.15 6.91 -6.15
C PRO A 121 17.35 7.81 -5.81
N ASP A 122 17.82 7.78 -4.56
CA ASP A 122 18.95 8.62 -4.12
C ASP A 122 20.32 8.12 -4.61
N CYS A 123 20.39 6.89 -5.14
CA CYS A 123 21.62 6.26 -5.59
C CYS A 123 21.75 6.16 -7.12
N ARG A 124 20.72 6.56 -7.86
CA ARG A 124 20.67 6.58 -9.33
C ARG A 124 21.32 7.83 -9.90
#